data_AF-A0A949A406-F1
#
_entry.id   AF-A0A949A406-F1
#
_cell.length_a   1.000
_cell.length_b   1.000
_cell.length_c   1.000
_cell.angle_alpha   90.00
_cell.angle_beta   90.00
_cell.angle_gamma   90.00
#
_symmetry.space_group_name_H-M   'P 1'
#
loop_
_entity.id
_entity.type
_entity.pdbx_description
1 polymer ?
#
loop_
_entity_poly.entity_id
_entity_poly.type
_entity_poly.pdbx_seq_one_letter_code
_entity_poly.pdbx_strand_id
1 'polypeptide(L)'
;MLLFISETFSNYHSSLPIANQLPVSVTGLSRKITDWAFIIWRIHKADYLFLRPVIWFAPWGYLIGAVLDEIVVAIGMLLIYFQTTREALSKSEQRYAKAQKADNIGSWELDVPYDHFICSAQVAPIFGLAEHLPITTFATFSEHFHPEDCERVTTCFQAAINDNKDLILEHRIIWPDGSVHWIAESGDVLRDDTGKAVSVTGIMLDITERKIAETQIQTAFEQFQTITDILDVFVYMADIDTFELLFLNKYVREIVGEGIGKKYWQVLQKGQTGHGK
;
A
#
# COMPACT_ATOMS: atom_id res chain seq x y z
N MET A 1 -26.91 -39.95 38.66
CA MET A 1 -27.34 -38.74 37.92
C MET A 1 -26.40 -37.55 38.09
N LEU A 2 -25.80 -37.32 39.27
CA LEU A 2 -24.92 -36.16 39.54
C LEU A 2 -23.47 -36.27 39.01
N LEU A 3 -22.92 -37.48 38.85
CA LEU A 3 -21.60 -37.68 38.22
C LEU A 3 -21.62 -37.43 36.70
N PHE A 4 -22.75 -37.70 36.04
CA PHE A 4 -22.94 -37.50 34.60
C PHE A 4 -23.01 -36.02 34.16
N ILE A 5 -23.38 -35.11 35.08
CA ILE A 5 -23.48 -33.66 34.79
C ILE A 5 -22.10 -32.99 34.94
N SER A 6 -21.25 -33.49 35.83
CA SER A 6 -19.87 -33.00 36.04
C SER A 6 -18.98 -33.28 34.82
N GLU A 7 -19.08 -34.47 34.22
CA GLU A 7 -18.29 -34.82 33.03
C GLU A 7 -18.79 -34.13 31.76
N THR A 8 -20.10 -33.90 31.61
CA THR A 8 -20.65 -33.19 30.45
C THR A 8 -20.33 -31.69 30.47
N PHE A 9 -20.28 -31.03 31.64
CA PHE A 9 -19.87 -29.62 31.75
C PHE A 9 -18.35 -29.41 31.58
N SER A 10 -17.52 -30.31 32.09
CA SER A 10 -16.07 -30.25 31.87
C SER A 10 -15.69 -30.48 30.41
N ASN A 11 -16.46 -31.30 29.68
CA ASN A 11 -16.24 -31.54 28.25
C ASN A 11 -16.77 -30.42 27.33
N TYR A 12 -17.72 -29.59 27.80
CA TYR A 12 -18.24 -28.45 27.02
C TYR A 12 -17.22 -27.29 26.95
N HIS A 13 -16.48 -27.05 28.04
CA HIS A 13 -15.44 -26.01 28.12
C HIS A 13 -14.17 -26.35 27.32
N SER A 14 -13.85 -27.63 27.13
CA SER A 14 -12.70 -28.07 26.33
C SER A 14 -12.98 -28.09 24.82
N SER A 15 -14.24 -27.99 24.39
CA SER A 15 -14.63 -27.94 22.97
C SER A 15 -14.77 -26.53 22.38
N LEU A 16 -14.62 -25.46 23.18
CA LEU A 16 -14.64 -24.09 22.67
C LEU A 16 -13.22 -23.68 22.22
N PRO A 17 -13.03 -23.26 20.96
CA PRO A 17 -11.70 -22.98 20.39
C PRO A 17 -10.94 -21.82 21.07
N ILE A 18 -11.58 -21.13 22.03
CA ILE A 18 -11.09 -19.94 22.74
C ILE A 18 -10.35 -20.32 24.04
N ALA A 19 -10.58 -21.51 24.59
CA ALA A 19 -10.03 -21.91 25.90
C ALA A 19 -8.49 -22.00 25.92
N ASN A 20 -7.85 -22.22 24.76
CA ASN A 20 -6.39 -22.36 24.64
C ASN A 20 -5.64 -21.03 24.47
N GLN A 21 -6.33 -19.87 24.42
CA GLN A 21 -5.69 -18.56 24.18
C GLN A 21 -5.74 -17.61 25.38
N LEU A 22 -6.40 -17.99 26.48
CA LEU A 22 -6.37 -17.21 27.72
C LEU A 22 -5.10 -17.53 28.52
N PRO A 23 -4.43 -16.51 29.12
CA PRO A 23 -3.26 -16.75 29.97
C PRO A 23 -3.64 -17.68 31.13
N VAL A 24 -2.83 -18.72 31.33
CA VAL A 24 -3.02 -19.84 32.27
C VAL A 24 -3.34 -19.38 33.72
N SER A 25 -3.02 -18.13 34.08
CA SER A 25 -3.28 -17.56 35.40
C SER A 25 -4.74 -17.20 35.66
N VAL A 26 -5.52 -16.77 34.64
CA VAL A 26 -6.89 -16.29 34.82
C VAL A 26 -7.88 -17.46 34.97
N THR A 27 -7.69 -18.52 34.18
CA THR A 27 -8.48 -19.75 34.27
C THR A 27 -8.21 -20.52 35.58
N GLY A 28 -6.99 -20.43 36.11
CA GLY A 28 -6.62 -21.03 37.39
C GLY A 28 -7.24 -20.33 38.62
N LEU A 29 -7.47 -19.01 38.54
CA LEU A 29 -8.03 -18.25 39.66
C LEU A 29 -9.54 -18.46 39.80
N SER A 30 -10.30 -18.46 38.69
CA SER A 30 -11.75 -18.68 38.75
C SER A 30 -12.09 -20.11 39.23
N ARG A 31 -11.31 -21.11 38.80
CA ARG A 31 -11.44 -22.51 39.23
C ARG A 31 -11.23 -22.67 40.74
N LYS A 32 -10.21 -22.00 41.29
CA LYS A 32 -9.97 -22.01 42.75
C LYS A 32 -11.12 -21.38 43.54
N ILE A 33 -11.68 -20.28 43.04
CA ILE A 33 -12.80 -19.60 43.72
C ILE A 33 -14.06 -20.48 43.72
N THR A 34 -14.35 -21.16 42.60
CA THR A 34 -15.48 -22.10 42.53
C THR A 34 -15.26 -23.31 43.42
N ASP A 35 -14.05 -23.89 43.45
CA ASP A 35 -13.72 -25.01 44.33
C ASP A 35 -13.91 -24.65 45.82
N TRP A 36 -13.48 -23.46 46.24
CA TRP A 36 -13.70 -22.96 47.60
C TRP A 36 -15.18 -22.68 47.91
N ALA A 37 -15.95 -22.17 46.95
CA ALA A 37 -17.40 -21.98 47.11
C ALA A 37 -18.14 -23.31 47.33
N PHE A 38 -17.75 -24.38 46.63
CA PHE A 38 -18.32 -25.72 46.83
C PHE A 38 -17.94 -26.34 48.19
N ILE A 39 -16.71 -26.11 48.67
CA ILE A 39 -16.28 -26.57 50.00
C ILE A 39 -17.13 -25.88 51.08
N ILE A 40 -17.34 -24.57 50.97
CA ILE A 40 -18.17 -23.80 51.90
C ILE A 40 -19.65 -24.25 51.81
N TRP A 41 -20.17 -24.51 50.61
CA TRP A 41 -21.53 -25.02 50.42
C TRP A 41 -21.73 -26.43 51.01
N ARG A 42 -20.71 -27.29 50.96
CA ARG A 42 -20.78 -28.64 51.55
C ARG A 42 -20.80 -28.61 53.08
N ILE A 43 -20.10 -27.66 53.69
CA ILE A 43 -20.12 -27.41 55.16
C ILE A 43 -21.50 -26.89 55.61
N HIS A 44 -22.16 -26.11 54.76
CA HIS A 44 -23.49 -25.56 55.00
C HIS A 44 -24.61 -26.61 55.01
N LYS A 45 -24.40 -27.80 54.42
CA LYS A 45 -25.40 -28.88 54.40
C LYS A 45 -25.43 -29.72 55.69
N ALA A 46 -24.50 -29.48 56.62
CA ALA A 46 -24.55 -30.02 57.96
C ALA A 46 -25.36 -29.06 58.85
N ASP A 47 -26.42 -29.55 59.48
CA ASP A 47 -27.40 -28.76 60.24
C ASP A 47 -26.82 -28.21 61.56
N TYR A 48 -25.95 -27.20 61.46
CA TYR A 48 -25.37 -26.51 62.60
C TYR A 48 -26.09 -25.19 62.90
N LEU A 49 -26.62 -25.08 64.12
CA LEU A 49 -27.47 -23.96 64.56
C LEU A 49 -26.77 -22.58 64.46
N PHE A 50 -25.44 -22.54 64.64
CA PHE A 50 -24.65 -21.30 64.59
C PHE A 50 -24.32 -20.82 63.17
N LEU A 51 -24.50 -21.66 62.14
CA LEU A 51 -24.30 -21.28 60.73
C LEU A 51 -25.55 -20.67 60.08
N ARG A 52 -26.71 -20.69 60.75
CA ARG A 52 -27.99 -20.14 60.27
C ARG A 52 -27.94 -18.68 59.79
N PRO A 53 -27.16 -17.76 60.40
CA PRO A 53 -26.98 -16.40 59.89
C PRO A 53 -26.22 -16.35 58.56
N VAL A 54 -25.33 -17.30 58.29
CA VAL A 54 -24.50 -17.36 57.07
C VAL A 54 -25.33 -17.78 55.86
N ILE A 55 -26.38 -18.58 56.07
CA ILE A 55 -27.34 -19.01 55.03
C ILE A 55 -28.05 -17.83 54.37
N TRP A 56 -28.33 -16.78 55.14
CA TRP A 56 -28.94 -15.54 54.64
C TRP A 56 -28.05 -14.79 53.64
N PHE A 57 -26.73 -14.99 53.69
CA PHE A 57 -25.78 -14.33 52.80
C PHE A 57 -25.47 -15.13 51.53
N ALA A 58 -25.88 -16.40 51.45
CA ALA A 58 -25.62 -17.25 50.28
C ALA A 58 -26.17 -16.70 48.95
N PRO A 59 -27.38 -16.10 48.88
CA PRO A 59 -27.86 -15.46 47.64
C PRO A 59 -26.99 -14.26 47.21
N TRP A 60 -26.45 -13.52 48.17
CA TRP A 60 -25.59 -12.37 47.91
C TRP A 60 -24.21 -12.79 47.39
N GLY A 61 -23.65 -13.89 47.91
CA GLY A 61 -22.41 -14.46 47.38
C GLY A 61 -22.56 -14.93 45.93
N TYR A 62 -23.71 -15.52 45.57
CA TYR A 62 -24.01 -15.92 44.20
C TYR A 62 -24.15 -14.71 43.26
N LEU A 63 -24.86 -13.67 43.70
CA LEU A 63 -25.00 -12.42 42.94
C LEU A 63 -23.64 -11.72 42.73
N ILE A 64 -22.81 -11.65 43.76
CA ILE A 64 -21.47 -11.05 43.68
C ILE A 64 -20.58 -11.87 42.75
N GLY A 65 -20.61 -13.20 42.84
CA GLY A 65 -19.86 -14.09 41.93
C GLY A 65 -20.27 -13.91 40.47
N ALA A 66 -21.58 -13.86 40.19
CA ALA A 66 -22.09 -13.67 38.82
C ALA A 66 -21.66 -12.31 38.23
N VAL A 67 -21.72 -11.23 39.02
CA VAL A 67 -21.27 -9.90 38.58
C VAL A 67 -19.76 -9.85 38.38
N LEU A 68 -18.98 -10.50 39.25
CA LEU A 68 -17.53 -10.58 39.10
C LEU A 68 -17.13 -11.37 37.84
N ASP A 69 -17.81 -12.46 37.52
CA ASP A 69 -17.55 -13.24 36.31
C ASP A 69 -17.84 -12.43 35.03
N GLU A 70 -18.95 -11.68 35.00
CA GLU A 70 -19.25 -10.78 33.87
C GLU A 70 -18.19 -9.68 33.70
N ILE A 71 -17.74 -9.07 34.81
CA ILE A 71 -16.69 -8.04 34.78
C ILE A 71 -15.36 -8.62 34.26
N VAL A 72 -14.98 -9.82 34.72
CA VAL A 72 -13.74 -10.48 34.28
C VAL A 72 -13.78 -10.80 32.79
N VAL A 73 -14.92 -11.29 32.28
CA VAL A 73 -15.11 -11.56 30.84
C VAL A 73 -15.06 -10.25 30.04
N ALA A 74 -15.73 -9.19 30.50
CA ALA A 74 -15.74 -7.90 29.83
C ALA A 74 -14.34 -7.27 29.75
N ILE A 75 -13.56 -7.32 30.84
CA ILE A 75 -12.17 -6.85 30.86
C ILE A 75 -11.30 -7.70 29.93
N GLY A 76 -11.47 -9.01 29.93
CA GLY A 76 -10.75 -9.90 29.02
C GLY A 76 -11.03 -9.59 27.54
N MET A 77 -12.31 -9.39 27.19
CA MET A 77 -12.71 -8.99 25.83
C MET A 77 -12.14 -7.62 25.46
N LEU A 78 -12.15 -6.65 26.37
CA LEU A 78 -11.59 -5.32 26.14
C LEU A 78 -10.08 -5.37 25.90
N LEU A 79 -9.34 -6.18 26.68
CA LEU A 79 -7.90 -6.36 26.51
C LEU A 79 -7.56 -7.05 25.18
N ILE A 80 -8.32 -8.09 24.80
CA ILE A 80 -8.15 -8.78 23.52
C ILE A 80 -8.48 -7.83 22.37
N TYR A 81 -9.57 -7.06 22.48
CA TYR A 81 -9.96 -6.06 21.51
C TYR A 81 -8.85 -5.02 21.33
N PHE A 82 -8.29 -4.51 22.43
CA PHE A 82 -7.21 -3.53 22.41
C PHE A 82 -5.93 -4.11 21.79
N GLN A 83 -5.55 -5.34 22.16
CA GLN A 83 -4.39 -6.02 21.58
C GLN A 83 -4.57 -6.28 20.08
N THR A 84 -5.72 -6.80 19.68
CA THR A 84 -6.03 -7.10 18.27
C THR A 84 -6.04 -5.82 17.44
N THR A 85 -6.61 -4.74 17.96
CA THR A 85 -6.62 -3.43 17.29
C THR A 85 -5.21 -2.88 17.16
N ARG A 86 -4.38 -2.99 18.21
CA ARG A 86 -2.97 -2.54 18.18
C ARG A 86 -2.13 -3.37 17.22
N GLU A 87 -2.34 -4.68 17.15
CA GLU A 87 -1.67 -5.56 16.19
C GLU A 87 -2.13 -5.31 14.76
N ALA A 88 -3.42 -5.07 14.53
CA ALA A 88 -3.96 -4.70 13.22
C ALA A 88 -3.38 -3.37 12.75
N LEU A 89 -3.31 -2.37 13.65
CA LEU A 89 -2.68 -1.09 13.38
C LEU A 89 -1.19 -1.26 13.06
N SER A 90 -0.45 -1.99 13.90
CA SER A 90 0.98 -2.24 13.69
C SER A 90 1.26 -3.02 12.40
N LYS A 91 0.42 -3.99 12.03
CA LYS A 91 0.54 -4.71 10.75
C LYS A 91 0.23 -3.80 9.56
N SER A 92 -0.74 -2.89 9.70
CA SER A 92 -1.04 -1.90 8.68
C SER A 92 0.12 -0.91 8.53
N GLU A 93 0.62 -0.35 9.64
CA GLU A 93 1.82 0.50 9.70
C GLU A 93 3.04 -0.20 9.10
N GLN A 94 3.26 -1.49 9.40
CA GLN A 94 4.36 -2.26 8.81
C GLN A 94 4.17 -2.50 7.30
N ARG A 95 2.92 -2.68 6.83
CA ARG A 95 2.62 -2.80 5.40
C ARG A 95 2.84 -1.47 4.69
N TYR A 96 2.39 -0.36 5.28
CA TYR A 96 2.66 0.99 4.79
C TYR A 96 4.16 1.30 4.82
N ALA A 97 4.87 0.99 5.89
CA ALA A 97 6.31 1.18 6.01
C ALA A 97 7.11 0.29 5.05
N LYS A 98 6.62 -0.92 4.71
CA LYS A 98 7.25 -1.78 3.68
C LYS A 98 6.97 -1.26 2.26
N ALA A 99 5.80 -0.70 1.99
CA ALA A 99 5.52 -0.03 0.72
C ALA A 99 6.33 1.27 0.57
N GLN A 100 6.55 2.01 1.66
CA GLN A 100 7.41 3.19 1.73
C GLN A 100 8.92 2.86 1.77
N LYS A 101 9.31 1.59 1.91
CA LYS A 101 10.71 1.15 1.90
C LYS A 101 11.25 0.83 0.51
N ALA A 102 10.51 1.16 -0.55
CA ALA A 102 11.11 1.29 -1.86
C ALA A 102 11.95 2.57 -1.83
N ASP A 103 13.27 2.46 -2.02
CA ASP A 103 14.22 3.60 -2.01
C ASP A 103 13.86 4.72 -3.02
N ASN A 104 12.91 4.45 -3.91
CA ASN A 104 12.51 5.33 -5.00
C ASN A 104 11.18 6.05 -4.75
N ILE A 105 10.45 5.80 -3.64
CA ILE A 105 9.13 6.42 -3.38
C ILE A 105 9.17 7.30 -2.12
N GLY A 106 8.78 8.56 -2.27
CA GLY A 106 8.60 9.49 -1.17
C GLY A 106 7.17 10.03 -1.12
N SER A 107 6.66 10.32 0.08
CA SER A 107 5.44 11.12 0.26
C SER A 107 5.77 12.55 0.65
N TRP A 108 4.89 13.47 0.27
CA TRP A 108 4.98 14.89 0.60
C TRP A 108 3.60 15.46 0.90
N GLU A 109 3.58 16.52 1.69
CA GLU A 109 2.40 17.30 2.04
C GLU A 109 2.75 18.79 1.97
N LEU A 110 1.90 19.58 1.33
CA LEU A 110 2.00 21.03 1.28
C LEU A 110 0.79 21.63 1.98
N ASP A 111 1.03 22.28 3.11
CA ASP A 111 0.05 23.15 3.75
C ASP A 111 -0.09 24.44 2.93
N VAL A 112 -1.25 24.63 2.30
CA VAL A 112 -1.47 25.73 1.35
C VAL A 112 -1.55 27.10 2.04
N PRO A 113 -2.27 27.27 3.17
CA PRO A 113 -2.28 28.53 3.92
C PRO A 113 -0.91 29.00 4.42
N TYR A 114 -0.05 28.08 4.86
CA TYR A 114 1.23 28.43 5.50
C TYR A 114 2.45 28.24 4.60
N ASP A 115 2.27 27.74 3.37
CA ASP A 115 3.34 27.33 2.44
C ASP A 115 4.37 26.42 3.13
N HIS A 116 3.88 25.48 3.93
CA HIS A 116 4.72 24.57 4.69
C HIS A 116 4.77 23.21 4.00
N PHE A 117 5.97 22.86 3.51
CA PHE A 117 6.22 21.60 2.83
C PHE A 117 6.79 20.58 3.81
N ILE A 118 6.10 19.45 3.96
CA ILE A 118 6.46 18.35 4.82
C ILE A 118 6.76 17.16 3.93
N CYS A 119 7.95 16.57 4.07
CA CYS A 119 8.35 15.41 3.28
C CYS A 119 8.70 14.22 4.17
N SER A 120 8.45 13.02 3.64
CA SER A 120 8.97 11.79 4.21
C SER A 120 10.50 11.71 4.07
N ALA A 121 11.14 10.89 4.92
CA ALA A 121 12.59 10.73 4.91
C ALA A 121 13.14 10.21 3.57
N GLN A 122 12.32 9.50 2.79
CA GLN A 122 12.66 8.94 1.48
C GLN A 122 12.79 9.99 0.38
N VAL A 123 12.26 11.20 0.58
CA VAL A 123 12.40 12.27 -0.41
C VAL A 123 13.85 12.74 -0.51
N ALA A 124 14.61 12.80 0.59
CA ALA A 124 15.99 13.24 0.54
C ALA A 124 16.87 12.42 -0.43
N PRO A 125 16.87 11.07 -0.37
CA PRO A 125 17.54 10.23 -1.37
C PRO A 125 17.11 10.47 -2.82
N ILE A 126 15.81 10.71 -3.08
CA ILE A 126 15.27 10.97 -4.43
C ILE A 126 15.89 12.24 -5.04
N PHE A 127 16.22 13.22 -4.21
CA PHE A 127 16.91 14.46 -4.60
C PHE A 127 18.45 14.37 -4.51
N GLY A 128 19.00 13.17 -4.29
CA GLY A 128 20.44 12.95 -4.17
C GLY A 128 21.05 13.48 -2.86
N LEU A 129 20.24 13.68 -1.81
CA LEU A 129 20.69 14.18 -0.50
C LEU A 129 20.81 13.06 0.55
N ALA A 130 21.78 13.19 1.46
CA ALA A 130 22.21 12.11 2.36
C ALA A 130 21.39 11.97 3.67
N GLU A 131 20.90 13.06 4.27
CA GLU A 131 20.28 12.99 5.62
C GLU A 131 19.09 13.93 5.84
N HIS A 132 19.02 15.07 5.16
CA HIS A 132 17.90 16.00 5.33
C HIS A 132 17.70 16.85 4.08
N LEU A 133 16.43 17.06 3.74
CA LEU A 133 16.00 17.96 2.69
C LEU A 133 15.65 19.31 3.35
N PRO A 134 16.34 20.42 3.02
CA PRO A 134 15.98 21.74 3.53
C PRO A 134 14.80 22.34 2.76
N ILE A 135 13.87 21.49 2.28
CA ILE A 135 12.67 21.94 1.59
C ILE A 135 11.59 22.12 2.63
N THR A 136 11.31 23.39 2.91
CA THR A 136 10.31 23.81 3.90
C THR A 136 9.14 24.52 3.25
N THR A 137 9.27 24.89 1.98
CA THR A 137 8.30 25.68 1.20
C THR A 137 8.22 25.18 -0.23
N PHE A 138 7.14 25.50 -0.94
CA PHE A 138 7.07 25.20 -2.37
C PHE A 138 8.16 25.93 -3.18
N ALA A 139 8.56 27.13 -2.75
CA ALA A 139 9.64 27.87 -3.40
C ALA A 139 10.97 27.10 -3.36
N THR A 140 11.38 26.64 -2.17
CA THR A 140 12.61 25.82 -2.01
C THR A 140 12.52 24.49 -2.73
N PHE A 141 11.32 23.93 -2.87
CA PHE A 141 11.07 22.75 -3.68
C PHE A 141 11.37 23.03 -5.16
N SER A 142 10.82 24.12 -5.69
CA SER A 142 10.94 24.49 -7.11
C SER A 142 12.36 24.81 -7.58
N GLU A 143 13.28 25.16 -6.67
CA GLU A 143 14.70 25.40 -6.98
C GLU A 143 15.42 24.16 -7.53
N HIS A 144 14.91 22.97 -7.22
CA HIS A 144 15.49 21.70 -7.66
C HIS A 144 14.96 21.23 -9.02
N PHE A 145 13.93 21.89 -9.55
CA PHE A 145 13.36 21.56 -10.84
C PHE A 145 14.30 21.95 -11.97
N HIS A 146 14.25 21.18 -13.06
CA HIS A 146 14.92 21.58 -14.28
C HIS A 146 14.33 22.89 -14.83
N PRO A 147 15.13 23.87 -15.28
CA PRO A 147 14.64 25.20 -15.69
C PRO A 147 13.52 25.19 -16.73
N GLU A 148 13.56 24.23 -17.66
CA GLU A 148 12.51 24.06 -18.70
C GLU A 148 11.19 23.52 -18.15
N ASP A 149 11.21 22.85 -17.00
CA ASP A 149 10.03 22.23 -16.39
C ASP A 149 9.39 23.14 -15.33
N CYS A 150 10.11 24.13 -14.78
CA CYS A 150 9.66 24.99 -13.69
C CYS A 150 8.29 25.65 -13.94
N GLU A 151 8.10 26.28 -15.11
CA GLU A 151 6.85 26.98 -15.45
C GLU A 151 5.68 26.01 -15.56
N ARG A 152 5.90 24.87 -16.23
CA ARG A 152 4.88 23.83 -16.44
C ARG A 152 4.45 23.22 -15.10
N VAL A 153 5.42 22.82 -14.27
CA VAL A 153 5.13 22.19 -12.97
C VAL A 153 4.39 23.16 -12.05
N THR A 154 4.86 24.41 -11.97
CA THR A 154 4.20 25.46 -11.16
C THR A 154 2.76 25.69 -11.62
N THR A 155 2.53 25.73 -12.93
CA THR A 155 1.17 25.90 -13.49
C THR A 155 0.27 24.71 -13.16
N CYS A 156 0.79 23.48 -13.24
CA CYS A 156 0.04 22.28 -12.84
C CYS A 156 -0.34 22.30 -11.35
N PHE A 157 0.59 22.66 -10.47
CA PHE A 157 0.33 22.82 -9.03
C PHE A 157 -0.75 23.87 -8.76
N GLN A 158 -0.64 25.05 -9.38
CA GLN A 158 -1.64 26.10 -9.25
C GLN A 158 -3.01 25.68 -9.77
N ALA A 159 -3.06 24.95 -10.87
CA ALA A 159 -4.30 24.43 -11.42
C ALA A 159 -4.93 23.35 -10.53
N ALA A 160 -4.13 22.51 -9.88
CA ALA A 160 -4.63 21.55 -8.90
C ALA A 160 -5.28 22.28 -7.70
N ILE A 161 -4.59 23.28 -7.16
CA ILE A 161 -5.05 24.07 -6.01
C ILE A 161 -6.32 24.88 -6.35
N ASN A 162 -6.35 25.54 -7.51
CA ASN A 162 -7.42 26.49 -7.87
C ASN A 162 -8.57 25.86 -8.65
N ASP A 163 -8.29 24.97 -9.61
CA ASP A 163 -9.27 24.47 -10.57
C ASP A 163 -9.78 23.06 -10.26
N ASN A 164 -9.33 22.45 -9.15
CA ASN A 164 -9.68 21.09 -8.77
C ASN A 164 -9.33 20.05 -9.84
N LYS A 165 -8.17 20.23 -10.49
CA LYS A 165 -7.59 19.28 -11.43
C LYS A 165 -6.68 18.29 -10.71
N ASP A 166 -6.57 17.09 -11.26
CA ASP A 166 -5.66 16.07 -10.76
C ASP A 166 -4.21 16.56 -10.90
N LEU A 167 -3.45 16.45 -9.81
CA LEU A 167 -2.01 16.68 -9.87
C LEU A 167 -1.34 15.37 -10.25
N ILE A 168 -1.10 15.17 -11.55
CA ILE A 168 -0.34 14.03 -12.07
C ILE A 168 0.64 14.57 -13.11
N LEU A 169 1.94 14.49 -12.82
CA LEU A 169 2.96 15.01 -13.71
C LEU A 169 4.27 14.23 -13.61
N GLU A 170 4.99 14.17 -14.71
CA GLU A 170 6.39 13.76 -14.74
C GLU A 170 7.25 15.01 -14.99
N HIS A 171 8.35 15.17 -14.27
CA HIS A 171 9.26 16.30 -14.43
C HIS A 171 10.69 15.93 -14.06
N ARG A 172 11.63 16.75 -14.52
CA ARG A 172 13.06 16.59 -14.25
C ARG A 172 13.47 17.39 -13.02
N ILE A 173 14.34 16.80 -12.23
CA ILE A 173 15.08 17.47 -11.16
C ILE A 173 16.58 17.43 -11.43
N ILE A 174 17.30 18.35 -10.81
CA ILE A 174 18.75 18.42 -10.88
C ILE A 174 19.32 18.05 -9.52
N TRP A 175 20.14 17.00 -9.48
CA TRP A 175 20.86 16.60 -8.28
C TRP A 175 22.02 17.57 -7.98
N PRO A 176 22.55 17.59 -6.74
CA PRO A 176 23.68 18.45 -6.38
C PRO A 176 24.95 18.24 -7.22
N ASP A 177 25.12 17.06 -7.82
CA ASP A 177 26.23 16.76 -8.73
C ASP A 177 26.00 17.27 -10.17
N GLY A 178 24.84 17.86 -10.44
CA GLY A 178 24.42 18.40 -11.74
C GLY A 178 23.78 17.38 -12.67
N SER A 179 23.61 16.13 -12.24
CA SER A 179 22.91 15.11 -13.02
C SER A 179 21.40 15.36 -13.05
N VAL A 180 20.75 14.91 -14.12
CA VAL A 180 19.31 15.10 -14.36
C VAL A 180 18.58 13.80 -14.08
N HIS A 181 17.61 13.87 -13.17
CA HIS A 181 16.78 12.73 -12.75
C HIS A 181 15.32 13.00 -13.05
N TRP A 182 14.54 11.94 -13.23
CA TRP A 182 13.12 12.03 -13.56
C TRP A 182 12.25 11.59 -12.39
N ILE A 183 11.26 12.41 -12.06
CA ILE A 183 10.30 12.13 -11.00
C ILE A 183 8.89 12.12 -11.59
N ALA A 184 8.11 11.12 -11.20
CA ALA A 184 6.66 11.10 -11.34
C ALA A 184 6.02 11.55 -10.03
N GLU A 185 5.12 12.51 -10.10
CA GLU A 185 4.36 13.00 -8.95
C GLU A 185 2.87 12.78 -9.15
N SER A 186 2.21 12.42 -8.05
CA SER A 186 0.75 12.36 -7.98
C SER A 186 0.30 12.93 -6.64
N GLY A 187 -0.70 13.81 -6.64
CA GLY A 187 -1.23 14.40 -5.41
C GLY A 187 -2.70 14.76 -5.47
N ASP A 188 -3.29 14.79 -4.29
CA ASP A 188 -4.70 15.12 -4.04
C ASP A 188 -4.80 16.38 -3.19
N VAL A 189 -5.78 17.23 -3.52
CA VAL A 189 -6.02 18.49 -2.81
C VAL A 189 -7.13 18.30 -1.77
N LEU A 190 -6.80 18.51 -0.50
CA LEU A 190 -7.77 18.60 0.58
C LEU A 190 -8.35 20.02 0.66
N ARG A 191 -9.67 20.12 0.72
CA ARG A 191 -10.41 21.39 0.78
C ARG A 191 -11.25 21.48 2.06
N ASP A 192 -11.49 22.70 2.52
CA ASP A 192 -12.41 22.97 3.63
C ASP A 192 -13.88 23.00 3.18
N ASP A 193 -14.79 23.19 4.14
CA ASP A 193 -16.24 23.30 3.92
C ASP A 193 -16.64 24.49 3.00
N THR A 194 -15.72 25.43 2.77
CA THR A 194 -15.93 26.58 1.87
C THR A 194 -15.41 26.32 0.44
N GLY A 195 -14.80 25.15 0.21
CA GLY A 195 -14.20 24.76 -1.07
C GLY A 195 -12.77 25.28 -1.27
N LYS A 196 -12.17 25.94 -0.27
CA LYS A 196 -10.81 26.46 -0.35
C LYS A 196 -9.81 25.35 -0.08
N ALA A 197 -8.73 25.30 -0.85
CA ALA A 197 -7.63 24.35 -0.63
C ALA A 197 -6.93 24.61 0.71
N VAL A 198 -6.76 23.56 1.50
CA VAL A 198 -6.13 23.58 2.84
C VAL A 198 -4.79 22.86 2.82
N SER A 199 -4.72 21.70 2.17
CA SER A 199 -3.50 20.91 2.06
C SER A 199 -3.45 20.19 0.72
N VAL A 200 -2.26 19.92 0.21
CA VAL A 200 -2.03 19.04 -0.94
C VAL A 200 -1.14 17.91 -0.47
N THR A 201 -1.61 16.67 -0.57
CA THR A 201 -0.84 15.48 -0.17
C THR A 201 -0.55 14.63 -1.40
N GLY A 202 0.68 14.16 -1.54
CA GLY A 202 1.08 13.40 -2.71
C GLY A 202 2.20 12.40 -2.46
N ILE A 203 2.47 11.64 -3.52
CA ILE A 203 3.60 10.76 -3.66
C ILE A 203 4.48 11.24 -4.81
N MET A 204 5.76 10.94 -4.69
CA MET A 204 6.74 11.09 -5.75
C MET A 204 7.51 9.78 -5.91
N LEU A 205 7.82 9.44 -7.16
CA LEU A 205 8.52 8.24 -7.54
C LEU A 205 9.69 8.60 -8.46
N ASP A 206 10.89 8.16 -8.13
CA ASP A 206 12.02 8.20 -9.06
C ASP A 206 11.77 7.22 -10.22
N ILE A 207 11.65 7.76 -11.43
CA ILE A 207 11.43 7.03 -12.68
C ILE A 207 12.63 7.15 -13.63
N THR A 208 13.80 7.56 -13.12
CA THR A 208 15.02 7.79 -13.91
C THR A 208 15.43 6.55 -14.68
N GLU A 209 15.52 5.38 -14.02
CA GLU A 209 15.87 4.12 -14.68
C GLU A 209 14.90 3.77 -15.81
N ARG A 210 13.59 3.99 -15.58
CA ARG A 210 12.55 3.78 -16.59
C ARG A 210 12.77 4.68 -17.81
N LYS A 211 13.02 5.98 -17.59
CA LYS A 211 13.27 6.94 -18.68
C LYS A 211 14.57 6.66 -19.44
N ILE A 212 15.61 6.21 -18.75
CA ILE A 212 16.87 5.76 -19.39
C ILE A 212 16.59 4.55 -20.28
N ALA A 213 15.86 3.55 -19.79
CA ALA A 213 15.51 2.37 -20.58
C ALA A 213 14.65 2.73 -21.82
N GLU A 214 13.63 3.58 -21.65
CA GLU A 214 12.80 4.09 -22.75
C GLU A 214 13.66 4.80 -23.81
N THR A 215 14.59 5.66 -23.37
CA THR A 215 15.51 6.40 -24.27
C THR A 215 16.48 5.48 -25.00
N GLN A 216 17.02 4.47 -24.32
CA GLN A 216 17.93 3.49 -24.93
C GLN A 216 17.22 2.67 -26.00
N ILE A 217 15.99 2.22 -25.72
CA ILE A 217 15.15 1.51 -26.70
C ILE A 217 14.86 2.40 -27.90
N GLN A 218 14.46 3.65 -27.66
CA GLN A 218 14.18 4.60 -28.74
C GLN A 218 15.42 4.85 -29.61
N THR A 219 16.57 5.10 -28.99
CA THR A 219 17.84 5.33 -29.69
C THR A 219 18.27 4.09 -30.49
N ALA A 220 18.15 2.89 -29.90
CA ALA A 220 18.46 1.65 -30.60
C ALA A 220 17.54 1.43 -31.80
N PHE A 221 16.25 1.77 -31.67
CA PHE A 221 15.29 1.68 -32.77
C PHE A 221 15.59 2.69 -33.89
N GLU A 222 15.92 3.93 -33.57
CA GLU A 222 16.31 4.96 -34.55
C GLU A 222 17.59 4.57 -35.30
N GLN A 223 18.58 4.03 -34.59
CA GLN A 223 19.81 3.52 -35.20
C GLN A 223 19.52 2.32 -36.11
N PHE A 224 18.68 1.39 -35.65
CA PHE A 224 18.23 0.26 -36.47
C PHE A 224 17.55 0.74 -37.75
N GLN A 225 16.58 1.66 -37.64
CA GLN A 225 15.90 2.24 -38.80
C GLN A 225 16.89 2.88 -39.77
N THR A 226 17.78 3.73 -39.27
CA THR A 226 18.81 4.42 -40.08
C THR A 226 19.68 3.42 -40.83
N ILE A 227 20.16 2.38 -40.16
CA ILE A 227 20.99 1.33 -40.80
C ILE A 227 20.17 0.60 -41.87
N THR A 228 18.97 0.14 -41.55
CA THR A 228 18.14 -0.62 -42.49
C THR A 228 17.67 0.19 -43.70
N ASP A 229 17.51 1.51 -43.55
CA ASP A 229 17.07 2.41 -44.61
C ASP A 229 18.20 2.78 -45.59
N ILE A 230 19.47 2.62 -45.18
CA ILE A 230 20.64 2.79 -46.05
C ILE A 230 20.90 1.52 -46.88
N LEU A 231 20.43 0.37 -46.43
CA LEU A 231 20.66 -0.90 -47.11
C LEU A 231 19.64 -1.11 -48.24
N ASP A 232 20.15 -1.36 -49.45
CA ASP A 232 19.37 -1.83 -50.59
C ASP A 232 19.04 -3.33 -50.47
N VAL A 233 18.58 -3.75 -49.30
CA VAL A 233 18.26 -5.15 -48.97
C VAL A 233 16.82 -5.22 -48.47
N PHE A 234 16.13 -6.31 -48.80
CA PHE A 234 14.80 -6.60 -48.28
C PHE A 234 14.87 -6.91 -46.78
N VAL A 235 14.49 -5.94 -45.93
CA VAL A 235 14.40 -6.13 -44.48
C VAL A 235 12.96 -5.93 -44.04
N TYR A 236 12.38 -6.95 -43.43
CA TYR A 236 11.05 -6.90 -42.85
C TYR A 236 10.99 -7.69 -41.54
N MET A 237 10.04 -7.33 -40.69
CA MET A 237 9.68 -8.08 -39.49
C MET A 237 8.20 -8.39 -39.53
N ALA A 238 7.82 -9.61 -39.17
CA ALA A 238 6.44 -10.03 -39.04
C ALA A 238 6.22 -10.70 -37.69
N ASP A 239 5.02 -10.53 -37.15
CA ASP A 239 4.57 -11.27 -35.97
C ASP A 239 4.48 -12.77 -36.31
N ILE A 240 4.93 -13.64 -35.42
CA ILE A 240 4.98 -15.08 -35.71
C ILE A 240 3.60 -15.76 -35.60
N ASP A 241 2.69 -15.21 -34.81
CA ASP A 241 1.38 -15.79 -34.53
C ASP A 241 0.35 -15.29 -35.54
N THR A 242 0.36 -13.98 -35.80
CA THR A 242 -0.57 -13.35 -36.75
C THR A 242 0.00 -13.31 -38.16
N PHE A 243 1.32 -13.44 -38.37
CA PHE A 243 1.98 -13.23 -39.66
C PHE A 243 1.82 -11.81 -40.25
N GLU A 244 1.44 -10.85 -39.42
CA GLU A 244 1.28 -9.45 -39.82
C GLU A 244 2.63 -8.75 -39.86
N LEU A 245 2.84 -7.94 -40.89
CA LEU A 245 4.05 -7.13 -41.01
C LEU A 245 4.07 -6.06 -39.92
N LEU A 246 5.09 -6.11 -39.08
CA LEU A 246 5.36 -5.14 -38.02
C LEU A 246 6.33 -4.06 -38.48
N PHE A 247 7.23 -4.39 -39.40
CA PHE A 247 8.26 -3.48 -39.91
C PHE A 247 8.61 -3.76 -41.36
N LEU A 248 8.84 -2.69 -42.13
CA LEU A 248 9.40 -2.70 -43.48
C LEU A 248 10.42 -1.55 -43.57
N ASN A 249 11.65 -1.83 -43.98
CA ASN A 249 12.61 -0.76 -44.25
C ASN A 249 12.18 0.07 -45.47
N LYS A 250 12.79 1.24 -45.65
CA LYS A 250 12.49 2.17 -46.75
C LYS A 250 12.58 1.50 -48.12
N TYR A 251 13.65 0.73 -48.37
CA TYR A 251 13.85 0.03 -49.65
C TYR A 251 12.66 -0.86 -50.04
N VAL A 252 12.15 -1.65 -49.09
CA VAL A 252 10.99 -2.51 -49.34
C VAL A 252 9.72 -1.68 -49.53
N ARG A 253 9.50 -0.64 -48.73
CA ARG A 253 8.33 0.25 -48.87
C ARG A 253 8.28 0.92 -50.25
N GLU A 254 9.42 1.28 -50.83
CA GLU A 254 9.48 1.87 -52.17
C GLU A 254 9.10 0.87 -53.28
N ILE A 255 9.36 -0.43 -53.08
CA ILE A 255 9.09 -1.47 -54.09
C ILE A 255 7.68 -2.04 -53.96
N VAL A 256 7.24 -2.40 -52.75
CA VAL A 256 5.96 -3.09 -52.50
C VAL A 256 4.88 -2.18 -51.89
N GLY A 257 5.21 -0.94 -51.54
CA GLY A 257 4.29 0.00 -50.90
C GLY A 257 4.11 -0.23 -49.40
N GLU A 258 3.16 0.48 -48.78
CA GLU A 258 2.82 0.28 -47.37
C GLU A 258 2.06 -1.03 -47.13
N GLY A 259 2.55 -1.79 -46.14
CA GLY A 259 2.03 -3.12 -45.82
C GLY A 259 1.95 -3.45 -44.33
N ILE A 260 2.25 -2.50 -43.44
CA ILE A 260 2.20 -2.72 -41.98
C ILE A 260 0.78 -3.13 -41.57
N GLY A 261 0.68 -4.16 -40.72
CA GLY A 261 -0.59 -4.74 -40.26
C GLY A 261 -1.27 -5.70 -41.26
N LYS A 262 -0.71 -5.90 -42.46
CA LYS A 262 -1.19 -6.91 -43.42
C LYS A 262 -0.35 -8.18 -43.32
N LYS A 263 -0.92 -9.32 -43.72
CA LYS A 263 -0.18 -10.59 -43.78
C LYS A 263 0.96 -10.49 -44.80
N TYR A 264 2.17 -10.93 -44.44
CA TYR A 264 3.35 -10.68 -45.27
C TYR A 264 3.22 -11.18 -46.72
N TRP A 265 2.54 -12.31 -46.96
CA TRP A 265 2.34 -12.85 -48.31
C TRP A 265 1.44 -11.97 -49.19
N GLN A 266 0.52 -11.21 -48.62
CA GLN A 266 -0.35 -10.31 -49.39
C GLN A 266 0.41 -9.09 -49.92
N VAL A 267 1.51 -8.73 -49.26
CA VAL A 267 2.31 -7.55 -49.57
C VAL A 267 3.53 -7.95 -50.42
N LEU A 268 4.29 -8.96 -49.98
CA LEU A 268 5.55 -9.35 -50.61
C LEU A 268 5.37 -10.06 -51.96
N GLN A 269 4.21 -10.69 -52.23
CA GLN A 269 3.94 -11.29 -53.54
C GLN A 269 3.82 -10.26 -54.67
N LYS A 270 3.39 -9.02 -54.38
CA LYS A 270 3.24 -7.97 -55.40
C LYS A 270 4.58 -7.51 -56.00
N GLY A 271 5.68 -7.64 -55.25
CA GLY A 271 7.02 -7.25 -55.70
C GLY A 271 7.74 -8.32 -56.53
N GLN A 272 7.33 -9.59 -56.43
CA GLN A 272 8.00 -10.70 -57.13
C GLN A 272 7.67 -10.79 -58.63
N THR A 273 6.71 -10.01 -59.13
CA THR A 273 6.31 -10.03 -60.54
C THR A 273 7.14 -9.13 -61.46
N GLY A 274 8.17 -8.45 -60.94
CA GLY A 274 8.93 -7.45 -61.70
C GLY A 274 10.44 -7.53 -61.50
N HIS A 275 11.07 -8.62 -61.97
CA HIS A 275 12.44 -8.67 -62.53
C HIS A 275 12.76 -10.12 -62.93
N GLY A 276 12.06 -10.57 -63.97
CA GLY A 276 12.43 -11.73 -64.75
C GLY A 276 12.63 -11.29 -66.20
N LYS A 277 13.91 -11.15 -66.58
CA LYS A 277 14.48 -10.71 -67.87
C LYS A 277 14.78 -9.23 -68.02
#